data_AF-A0A6A4YU89-F1
#
_entry.id   AF-A0A6A4YU89-F1
#
_cell.length_a   1.000
_cell.length_b   1.000
_cell.length_c   1.000
_cell.angle_alpha   90.00
_cell.angle_beta   90.00
_cell.angle_gamma   90.00
#
_symmetry.space_group_name_H-M   'P 1'
#
loop_
_entity.id
_entity.type
_entity.pdbx_description
1 polymer ?
#
loop_
_entity_poly.entity_id
_entity_poly.type
_entity_poly.pdbx_seq_one_letter_code
_entity_poly.pdbx_strand_id
1 'polypeptide(L)'
;MTTLPHVPTENIDQGPADIPMVLSSPTVPLVQAHLAEMKAMYDLQTTSSPLEMYAHLLAMEADYCDNIHMENYAHTVHKLHPVQYAQSNARHLPARRSLKAILTVCPYSGCPVSVEDSYQLHIQGKTVVCQVCTNPITMDMYKMNALLDAAKTMMPELAVPTLPHDGQFESFLDELHSCMGDVAPAVQDKVNELVAREIGAFEFDLVQAMLRQLDFVHKMCRHYDYWYTPSVVQAAIARYHQFMHLIRISRDTLTMLVPTPDIDLVWHTHQCHPRGYFEFCRS
;
A
#
# COMPACT_ATOMS: atom_id res chain seq x y z
N MET A 1 41.84 -22.43 58.44
CA MET A 1 40.80 -23.40 58.09
C MET A 1 39.46 -22.67 58.10
N THR A 2 39.01 -22.23 56.93
CA THR A 2 37.66 -21.69 56.75
C THR A 2 37.20 -22.17 55.39
N THR A 3 36.28 -23.12 55.40
CA THR A 3 35.70 -23.77 54.22
C THR A 3 34.82 -22.78 53.46
N LEU A 4 35.11 -22.56 52.19
CA LEU A 4 34.24 -21.85 51.25
C LEU A 4 32.97 -22.68 51.02
N PRO A 5 31.77 -22.08 51.06
CA PRO A 5 30.55 -22.78 50.70
C PRO A 5 30.51 -23.04 49.18
N HIS A 6 30.00 -24.21 48.83
CA HIS A 6 29.83 -24.76 47.49
C HIS A 6 29.06 -23.77 46.60
N VAL A 7 29.70 -23.31 45.51
CA VAL A 7 29.00 -22.58 44.44
C VAL A 7 28.07 -23.59 43.75
N PRO A 8 26.76 -23.32 43.63
CA PRO A 8 25.88 -24.14 42.81
C PRO A 8 26.29 -23.93 41.36
N THR A 9 26.59 -25.01 40.64
CA THR A 9 26.62 -25.00 39.18
C THR A 9 25.21 -24.73 38.69
N GLU A 10 24.88 -23.47 38.44
CA GLU A 10 23.65 -23.08 37.75
C GLU A 10 23.64 -23.73 36.38
N ASN A 11 22.46 -24.28 36.06
CA ASN A 11 22.16 -24.89 34.78
C ASN A 11 22.59 -23.96 33.65
N ILE A 12 23.43 -24.48 32.75
CA ILE A 12 23.58 -23.91 31.41
C ILE A 12 22.22 -24.10 30.77
N ASP A 13 21.39 -23.07 30.87
CA ASP A 13 20.17 -22.96 30.10
C ASP A 13 20.58 -23.10 28.63
N GLN A 14 20.12 -24.17 27.99
CA GLN A 14 20.35 -24.35 26.58
C GLN A 14 19.68 -23.16 25.90
N GLY A 15 20.48 -22.24 25.38
CA GLY A 15 19.99 -21.13 24.57
C GLY A 15 19.02 -21.66 23.50
N PRO A 16 18.09 -20.81 23.02
CA PRO A 16 17.09 -21.23 22.04
C PRO A 16 17.80 -21.97 20.90
N ALA A 17 17.27 -23.15 20.54
CA ALA A 17 17.84 -24.04 19.54
C ALA A 17 18.43 -23.24 18.37
N ASP A 18 19.66 -23.55 17.94
CA ASP A 18 20.34 -22.87 16.85
C ASP A 18 19.46 -22.90 15.59
N ILE A 19 18.65 -21.86 15.39
CA ILE A 19 17.82 -21.70 14.20
C ILE A 19 18.80 -21.35 13.07
N PRO A 20 18.95 -22.20 12.05
CA PRO A 20 19.92 -21.94 10.99
C PRO A 20 19.55 -20.67 10.23
N MET A 21 20.55 -19.88 9.87
CA MET A 21 20.35 -18.71 9.01
C MET A 21 19.98 -19.18 7.60
N VAL A 22 18.77 -18.85 7.17
CA VAL A 22 18.30 -19.12 5.81
C VAL A 22 18.79 -18.00 4.90
N LEU A 23 19.36 -18.37 3.75
CA LEU A 23 19.77 -17.41 2.71
C LEU A 23 18.61 -17.13 1.75
N SER A 24 18.42 -15.86 1.39
CA SER A 24 17.39 -15.42 0.45
C SER A 24 17.89 -15.35 -1.00
N SER A 25 16.96 -15.12 -1.93
CA SER A 25 17.17 -15.02 -3.38
C SER A 25 17.81 -13.73 -3.94
N PRO A 26 17.80 -12.54 -3.28
CA PRO A 26 18.39 -11.33 -3.84
C PRO A 26 19.88 -11.48 -4.14
N THR A 27 20.25 -11.10 -5.36
CA THR A 27 21.64 -11.05 -5.84
C THR A 27 22.02 -9.61 -6.13
N VAL A 28 23.32 -9.33 -6.26
CA VAL A 28 23.80 -7.99 -6.61
C VAL A 28 23.13 -7.44 -7.89
N PRO A 29 23.01 -8.21 -9.00
CA PRO A 29 22.29 -7.75 -10.18
C PRO A 29 20.82 -7.40 -9.94
N LEU A 30 20.10 -8.16 -9.10
CA LEU A 30 18.70 -7.87 -8.80
C LEU A 30 18.54 -6.55 -8.02
N VAL A 31 19.41 -6.31 -7.05
CA VAL A 31 19.39 -5.05 -6.28
C VAL A 31 19.77 -3.87 -7.17
N GLN A 32 20.76 -4.03 -8.05
CA GLN A 32 21.14 -3.00 -9.01
C GLN A 32 20.04 -2.69 -10.04
N ALA A 33 19.31 -3.71 -10.51
CA ALA A 33 18.16 -3.52 -11.39
C ALA A 33 17.06 -2.73 -10.69
N HIS A 34 16.72 -3.10 -9.45
CA HIS A 34 15.73 -2.36 -8.66
C HIS A 34 16.16 -0.90 -8.37
N LEU A 35 17.46 -0.67 -8.10
CA LEU A 35 18.01 0.69 -7.99
C LEU A 35 17.85 1.49 -9.28
N ALA A 36 18.05 0.87 -10.44
CA ALA A 36 17.90 1.53 -11.74
C ALA A 36 16.43 1.94 -11.99
N GLU A 37 15.46 1.09 -11.64
CA GLU A 37 14.03 1.46 -11.67
C GLU A 37 13.74 2.65 -10.75
N MET A 38 14.25 2.63 -9.52
CA MET A 38 14.09 3.74 -8.58
C MET A 38 14.76 5.03 -9.11
N LYS A 39 15.89 4.92 -9.80
CA LYS A 39 16.58 6.07 -10.39
C LYS A 39 15.74 6.78 -11.45
N ALA A 40 15.00 6.03 -12.28
CA ALA A 40 14.07 6.62 -13.24
C ALA A 40 12.96 7.43 -12.55
N MET A 41 12.42 6.91 -11.44
CA MET A 41 11.42 7.64 -10.64
C MET A 41 12.00 8.84 -9.90
N TYR A 42 13.24 8.74 -9.41
CA TYR A 42 13.95 9.86 -8.80
C TYR A 42 14.15 11.00 -9.80
N ASP A 43 14.60 10.68 -11.01
CA ASP A 43 14.80 11.68 -12.06
C ASP A 43 13.49 12.40 -12.39
N LEU A 44 12.41 11.63 -12.59
CA LEU A 44 11.06 12.19 -12.79
C LEU A 44 10.64 13.08 -11.62
N GLN A 45 10.87 12.65 -10.38
CA GLN A 45 10.53 13.42 -9.17
C GLN A 45 11.29 14.75 -9.10
N THR A 46 12.57 14.75 -9.48
CA THR A 46 13.38 15.98 -9.42
C THR A 46 13.06 17.00 -10.51
N THR A 47 12.42 16.58 -11.61
CA THR A 47 12.07 17.47 -12.73
C THR A 47 10.60 17.86 -12.78
N SER A 48 9.74 17.22 -11.98
CA SER A 48 8.29 17.42 -12.02
C SER A 48 7.80 18.30 -10.87
N SER A 49 6.78 19.11 -11.12
CA SER A 49 5.98 19.72 -10.04
C SER A 49 5.17 18.64 -9.29
N PRO A 50 4.67 18.93 -8.07
CA PRO A 50 3.83 17.98 -7.33
C PRO A 50 2.59 17.53 -8.11
N LEU A 51 1.97 18.44 -8.87
CA LEU A 51 0.80 18.14 -9.69
C LEU A 51 1.15 17.21 -10.86
N GLU A 52 2.25 17.49 -11.57
CA GLU A 52 2.71 16.64 -12.68
C GLU A 52 3.09 15.24 -12.19
N MET A 53 3.78 15.15 -11.04
CA MET A 53 4.08 13.88 -10.40
C MET A 53 2.79 13.11 -10.09
N TYR A 54 1.83 13.76 -9.45
CA TYR A 54 0.54 13.15 -9.14
C TYR A 54 -0.20 12.66 -10.40
N ALA A 55 -0.25 13.47 -11.45
CA ALA A 55 -0.85 13.10 -12.73
C ALA A 55 -0.17 11.86 -13.36
N HIS A 56 1.17 11.78 -13.25
CA HIS A 56 1.93 10.66 -13.74
C HIS A 56 1.66 9.37 -12.95
N LEU A 57 1.56 9.47 -11.63
CA LEU A 57 1.21 8.34 -10.75
C LEU A 57 -0.20 7.82 -11.03
N LEU A 58 -1.19 8.71 -11.25
CA LEU A 58 -2.53 8.31 -11.69
C LEU A 58 -2.50 7.58 -13.03
N ALA A 59 -1.65 8.01 -13.97
CA ALA A 59 -1.51 7.33 -15.25
C ALA A 59 -0.88 5.93 -15.10
N MET A 60 0.19 5.80 -14.32
CA MET A 60 0.83 4.51 -14.04
C MET A 60 -0.14 3.53 -13.34
N GLU A 61 -0.93 4.01 -12.39
CA GLU A 61 -1.95 3.20 -11.73
C GLU A 61 -3.04 2.76 -12.72
N ALA A 62 -3.50 3.65 -13.60
CA ALA A 62 -4.47 3.30 -14.63
C ALA A 62 -3.93 2.24 -15.62
N ASP A 63 -2.70 2.40 -16.11
CA ASP A 63 -2.07 1.43 -17.02
C ASP A 63 -1.93 0.04 -16.36
N TYR A 64 -1.61 0.01 -15.06
CA TYR A 64 -1.54 -1.24 -14.30
C TYR A 64 -2.92 -1.83 -14.01
N CYS A 65 -3.94 -1.00 -13.80
CA CYS A 65 -5.32 -1.45 -13.75
C CYS A 65 -5.76 -2.10 -15.06
N ASP A 66 -5.40 -1.52 -16.20
CA ASP A 66 -5.78 -2.03 -17.52
C ASP A 66 -5.02 -3.32 -17.89
N ASN A 67 -3.77 -3.45 -17.45
CA ASN A 67 -2.93 -4.62 -17.73
C ASN A 67 -2.19 -5.12 -16.46
N ILE A 68 -2.57 -6.31 -15.95
CA ILE A 68 -1.88 -6.94 -14.79
C ILE A 68 -0.41 -7.26 -15.01
N HIS A 69 -0.01 -7.40 -16.27
CA HIS A 69 1.36 -7.71 -16.64
C HIS A 69 2.17 -6.44 -16.87
N MET A 70 1.61 -5.25 -16.60
CA MET A 70 2.33 -4.00 -16.68
C MET A 70 3.43 -3.96 -15.61
N GLU A 71 4.68 -3.88 -16.05
CA GLU A 71 5.84 -3.73 -15.18
C GLU A 71 6.19 -2.24 -15.07
N ASN A 72 5.38 -1.49 -14.34
CA ASN A 72 5.63 -0.08 -14.03
C ASN A 72 5.78 0.16 -12.53
N TYR A 73 6.00 1.41 -12.14
CA TYR A 73 6.18 1.77 -10.74
C TYR A 73 4.98 1.38 -9.85
N ALA A 74 3.74 1.46 -10.36
CA ALA A 74 2.57 1.03 -9.61
C ALA A 74 2.59 -0.47 -9.29
N HIS A 75 3.00 -1.31 -10.26
CA HIS A 75 3.21 -2.74 -10.01
C HIS A 75 4.32 -2.99 -9.00
N THR A 76 5.45 -2.30 -9.15
CA THR A 76 6.59 -2.40 -8.21
C THR A 76 6.14 -2.06 -6.79
N VAL A 77 5.48 -0.93 -6.58
CA VAL A 77 4.98 -0.52 -5.25
C VAL A 77 3.94 -1.49 -4.72
N HIS A 78 3.04 -2.00 -5.56
CA HIS A 78 2.08 -3.00 -5.12
C HIS A 78 2.78 -4.26 -4.57
N LYS A 79 3.87 -4.73 -5.20
CA LYS A 79 4.68 -5.86 -4.68
C LYS A 79 5.35 -5.57 -3.32
N LEU A 80 5.66 -4.31 -3.02
CA LEU A 80 6.21 -3.87 -1.73
C LEU A 80 5.17 -3.88 -0.59
N HIS A 81 3.92 -4.25 -0.88
CA HIS A 81 2.88 -4.53 0.11
C HIS A 81 2.50 -6.02 0.05
N PRO A 82 3.34 -6.96 0.56
CA PRO A 82 3.22 -8.38 0.22
C PRO A 82 1.89 -9.01 0.64
N VAL A 83 1.31 -8.56 1.75
CA VAL A 83 0.01 -9.06 2.25
C VAL A 83 -1.10 -8.62 1.31
N GLN A 84 -1.19 -7.32 1.02
CA GLN A 84 -2.18 -6.76 0.11
C GLN A 84 -1.99 -7.31 -1.30
N TYR A 85 -0.75 -7.38 -1.80
CA TYR A 85 -0.42 -7.99 -3.07
C TYR A 85 -0.94 -9.41 -3.14
N ALA A 86 -0.69 -10.26 -2.14
CA ALA A 86 -1.15 -11.65 -2.13
C ALA A 86 -2.69 -11.77 -2.05
N GLN A 87 -3.33 -10.90 -1.27
CA GLN A 87 -4.79 -10.85 -1.11
C GLN A 87 -5.50 -10.21 -2.30
N SER A 88 -4.76 -9.59 -3.21
CA SER A 88 -5.38 -8.68 -4.17
C SER A 88 -6.32 -9.38 -5.13
N ASN A 89 -7.62 -9.17 -4.92
CA ASN A 89 -8.68 -9.66 -5.80
C ASN A 89 -8.66 -8.94 -7.15
N ALA A 90 -8.12 -7.71 -7.17
CA ALA A 90 -7.89 -6.92 -8.37
C ALA A 90 -7.22 -7.75 -9.47
N ARG A 91 -6.20 -8.54 -9.11
CA ARG A 91 -5.42 -9.37 -10.06
C ARG A 91 -6.26 -10.45 -10.76
N HIS A 92 -7.44 -10.75 -10.24
CA HIS A 92 -8.34 -11.79 -10.75
C HIS A 92 -9.61 -11.23 -11.44
N LEU A 93 -9.85 -9.92 -11.37
CA LEU A 93 -11.01 -9.27 -11.98
C LEU A 93 -10.70 -8.77 -13.40
N PRO A 94 -11.61 -9.00 -14.39
CA PRO A 94 -11.40 -8.61 -15.79
C PRO A 94 -11.65 -7.11 -16.07
N ALA A 95 -12.32 -6.39 -15.16
CA ALA A 95 -12.56 -4.95 -15.28
C ALA A 95 -12.23 -4.26 -13.96
N ARG A 96 -11.36 -3.24 -14.00
CA ARG A 96 -10.91 -2.46 -12.84
C ARG A 96 -11.22 -1.00 -13.07
N ARG A 97 -11.74 -0.31 -12.06
CA ARG A 97 -11.81 1.15 -12.07
C ARG A 97 -10.58 1.69 -11.37
N SER A 98 -9.69 2.30 -12.16
CA SER A 98 -8.52 3.02 -11.67
C SER A 98 -8.95 4.23 -10.84
N LEU A 99 -8.09 4.66 -9.92
CA LEU A 99 -8.28 5.91 -9.19
C LEU A 99 -8.38 7.09 -10.17
N LYS A 100 -7.63 7.06 -11.27
CA LYS A 100 -7.77 8.05 -12.35
C LYS A 100 -9.20 8.12 -12.87
N ALA A 101 -9.81 6.98 -13.22
CA ALA A 101 -11.18 6.93 -13.75
C ALA A 101 -12.27 7.27 -12.71
N ILE A 102 -11.95 7.23 -11.43
CA ILE A 102 -12.86 7.61 -10.34
C ILE A 102 -12.72 9.11 -10.06
N LEU A 103 -11.52 9.58 -9.77
CA LEU A 103 -11.27 10.92 -9.22
C LEU A 103 -11.37 12.05 -10.25
N THR A 104 -11.36 11.74 -11.55
CA THR A 104 -11.59 12.73 -12.61
C THR A 104 -13.07 12.87 -13.00
N VAL A 105 -13.98 12.28 -12.20
CA VAL A 105 -15.42 12.26 -12.47
C VAL A 105 -16.18 12.57 -11.18
N CYS A 106 -17.03 13.60 -11.21
CA CYS A 106 -17.81 14.03 -10.06
C CYS A 106 -18.81 12.92 -9.63
N PRO A 107 -18.89 12.58 -8.34
CA PRO A 107 -19.72 11.47 -7.86
C PRO A 107 -21.22 11.72 -7.98
N TYR A 108 -21.69 12.97 -8.11
CA TYR A 108 -23.13 13.26 -8.26
C TYR A 108 -23.68 12.99 -9.66
N SER A 109 -23.04 13.59 -10.66
CA SER A 109 -23.62 13.71 -12.01
C SER A 109 -22.66 13.28 -13.11
N GLY A 110 -21.50 12.72 -12.76
CA GLY A 110 -20.51 12.29 -13.75
C GLY A 110 -19.77 13.45 -14.45
N CYS A 111 -19.84 14.67 -13.92
CA CYS A 111 -19.16 15.83 -14.49
C CYS A 111 -17.63 15.64 -14.50
N PRO A 112 -16.90 16.19 -15.48
CA PRO A 112 -15.44 16.15 -15.47
C PRO A 112 -14.88 16.91 -14.27
N VAL A 113 -13.88 16.32 -13.60
CA VAL A 113 -13.10 16.93 -12.52
C VAL A 113 -11.66 17.06 -13.01
N SER A 114 -11.06 18.24 -12.82
CA SER A 114 -9.68 18.50 -13.27
C SER A 114 -8.67 17.72 -12.45
N VAL A 115 -7.47 17.47 -12.99
CA VAL A 115 -6.42 16.76 -12.24
C VAL A 115 -5.95 17.56 -11.03
N GLU A 116 -5.99 18.90 -11.08
CA GLU A 116 -5.69 19.78 -9.95
C GLU A 116 -6.72 19.60 -8.83
N ASP A 117 -8.01 19.58 -9.18
CA ASP A 117 -9.08 19.29 -8.22
C ASP A 117 -8.93 17.89 -7.63
N SER A 118 -8.66 16.88 -8.48
CA SER A 118 -8.36 15.52 -8.05
C SER A 118 -7.16 15.47 -7.09
N TYR A 119 -6.13 16.29 -7.29
CA TYR A 119 -4.97 16.38 -6.40
C TYR A 119 -5.34 16.99 -5.04
N GLN A 120 -6.10 18.09 -5.05
CA GLN A 120 -6.54 18.77 -3.83
C GLN A 120 -7.45 17.87 -2.98
N LEU A 121 -8.38 17.14 -3.59
CA LEU A 121 -9.27 16.25 -2.85
C LEU A 121 -8.55 15.00 -2.34
N HIS A 122 -7.75 14.34 -3.18
CA HIS A 122 -7.17 13.04 -2.88
C HIS A 122 -5.91 13.13 -2.02
N ILE A 123 -5.03 14.08 -2.32
CA ILE A 123 -3.74 14.20 -1.63
C ILE A 123 -3.80 15.20 -0.49
N GLN A 124 -4.52 16.32 -0.67
CA GLN A 124 -4.58 17.37 0.34
C GLN A 124 -5.81 17.27 1.26
N GLY A 125 -6.74 16.34 0.98
CA GLY A 125 -7.97 16.16 1.77
C GLY A 125 -8.91 17.38 1.74
N LYS A 126 -8.83 18.21 0.70
CA LYS A 126 -9.65 19.43 0.58
C LYS A 126 -11.00 19.13 -0.05
N THR A 127 -12.01 19.88 0.38
CA THR A 127 -13.29 19.95 -0.33
C THR A 127 -13.11 20.81 -1.58
N VAL A 128 -13.52 20.28 -2.74
CA VAL A 128 -13.49 20.99 -4.02
C VAL A 128 -14.91 21.20 -4.53
N VAL A 129 -15.20 22.32 -5.17
CA VAL A 129 -16.52 22.57 -5.77
C VAL A 129 -16.51 22.11 -7.23
N CYS A 130 -17.48 21.28 -7.63
CA CYS A 130 -17.63 20.86 -9.01
C CYS A 130 -17.88 22.07 -9.91
N GLN A 131 -17.07 22.24 -10.96
CA GLN A 131 -17.19 23.37 -11.89
C GLN A 131 -18.44 23.32 -12.79
N VAL A 132 -19.18 22.21 -12.77
CA VAL A 132 -20.38 22.00 -13.61
C VAL A 132 -21.65 21.97 -12.77
N CYS A 133 -21.76 21.05 -11.80
CA CYS A 133 -22.96 20.90 -10.99
C CYS A 133 -22.93 21.72 -9.69
N THR A 134 -21.83 22.42 -9.40
CA THR A 134 -21.66 23.30 -8.22
C THR A 134 -21.73 22.64 -6.84
N ASN A 135 -21.95 21.31 -6.79
CA ASN A 135 -21.93 20.58 -5.53
C ASN A 135 -20.49 20.47 -4.96
N PRO A 136 -20.32 20.50 -3.63
CA PRO A 136 -19.04 20.21 -2.99
C PRO A 136 -18.64 18.76 -3.22
N ILE A 137 -17.36 18.45 -3.38
CA ILE A 137 -16.80 17.11 -3.59
C ILE A 137 -15.77 16.86 -2.49
N THR A 138 -15.92 15.75 -1.78
CA THR A 138 -14.98 15.23 -0.78
C THR A 138 -14.58 13.78 -1.13
N MET A 139 -13.52 13.27 -0.52
CA MET A 139 -13.12 11.86 -0.68
C MET A 139 -14.20 10.90 -0.20
N ASP A 140 -14.88 11.24 0.91
CA ASP A 140 -15.93 10.40 1.48
C ASP A 140 -17.09 10.22 0.51
N MET A 141 -17.40 11.22 -0.30
CA MET A 141 -18.48 11.12 -1.29
C MET A 141 -18.20 10.09 -2.38
N TYR A 142 -16.94 9.85 -2.73
CA TYR A 142 -16.58 8.74 -3.61
C TYR A 142 -16.82 7.38 -2.92
N LYS A 143 -16.53 7.27 -1.61
CA LYS A 143 -16.83 6.08 -0.81
C LYS A 143 -18.35 5.85 -0.71
N MET A 144 -19.11 6.90 -0.43
CA MET A 144 -20.59 6.86 -0.41
C MET A 144 -21.16 6.43 -1.75
N ASN A 145 -20.66 6.98 -2.87
CA ASN A 145 -21.14 6.62 -4.20
C ASN A 145 -20.84 5.14 -4.53
N ALA A 146 -19.66 4.66 -4.17
CA ALA A 146 -19.30 3.26 -4.33
C ALA A 146 -20.20 2.32 -3.49
N LEU A 147 -20.58 2.76 -2.28
CA LEU A 147 -21.54 2.04 -1.45
C LEU A 147 -22.93 2.00 -2.09
N LEU A 148 -23.41 3.11 -2.65
CA LEU A 148 -24.68 3.17 -3.36
C LEU A 148 -24.70 2.23 -4.57
N ASP A 149 -23.63 2.20 -5.36
CA ASP A 149 -23.51 1.29 -6.50
C ASP A 149 -23.54 -0.18 -6.07
N ALA A 150 -22.86 -0.52 -4.97
CA ALA A 150 -22.89 -1.86 -4.38
C ALA A 150 -24.29 -2.22 -3.84
N ALA A 151 -24.94 -1.30 -3.13
CA ALA A 151 -26.28 -1.48 -2.58
C ALA A 151 -27.32 -1.72 -3.69
N LYS A 152 -27.30 -0.92 -4.77
CA LYS A 152 -28.16 -1.12 -5.94
C LYS A 152 -27.95 -2.48 -6.60
N THR A 153 -26.71 -2.97 -6.62
CA THR A 153 -26.38 -4.28 -7.20
C THR A 153 -26.88 -5.43 -6.33
N MET A 154 -26.76 -5.31 -5.01
CA MET A 154 -27.16 -6.35 -4.06
C MET A 154 -28.67 -6.35 -3.76
N MET A 155 -29.29 -5.17 -3.76
CA MET A 155 -30.69 -4.93 -3.38
C MET A 155 -31.35 -3.96 -4.37
N PRO A 156 -31.67 -4.40 -5.59
CA PRO A 156 -32.19 -3.53 -6.65
C PRO A 156 -33.58 -2.94 -6.35
N GLU A 157 -34.35 -3.58 -5.46
CA GLU A 157 -35.68 -3.11 -5.05
C GLU A 157 -35.64 -2.10 -3.89
N LEU A 158 -34.48 -1.90 -3.25
CA LEU A 158 -34.33 -0.95 -2.17
C LEU A 158 -34.26 0.47 -2.74
N ALA A 159 -35.14 1.35 -2.24
CA ALA A 159 -35.03 2.78 -2.48
C ALA A 159 -33.79 3.32 -1.73
N VAL A 160 -32.65 3.31 -2.40
CA VAL A 160 -31.39 3.84 -1.85
C VAL A 160 -31.39 5.37 -1.89
N PRO A 161 -30.82 6.06 -0.88
CA PRO A 161 -30.76 7.51 -0.86
C PRO A 161 -29.83 8.05 -1.95
N THR A 162 -29.94 9.35 -2.21
CA THR A 162 -28.97 10.06 -3.04
C THR A 162 -27.74 10.47 -2.23
N LEU A 163 -26.67 10.89 -2.90
CA LEU A 163 -25.54 11.50 -2.19
C LEU A 163 -25.99 12.78 -1.48
N PRO A 164 -25.53 13.02 -0.23
CA PRO A 164 -25.98 14.16 0.54
C PRO A 164 -25.35 15.46 0.02
N HIS A 165 -26.14 16.54 -0.04
CA HIS A 165 -25.67 17.84 -0.55
C HIS A 165 -24.65 18.53 0.38
N ASP A 166 -24.64 18.17 1.66
CA ASP A 166 -23.69 18.69 2.65
C ASP A 166 -22.30 18.02 2.57
N GLY A 167 -22.18 16.94 1.78
CA GLY A 167 -20.96 16.15 1.61
C GLY A 167 -20.51 15.39 2.86
N GLN A 168 -21.37 15.27 3.88
CA GLN A 168 -21.04 14.65 5.16
C GLN A 168 -21.37 13.15 5.16
N PHE A 169 -20.42 12.35 5.63
CA PHE A 169 -20.57 10.90 5.69
C PHE A 169 -21.60 10.44 6.72
N GLU A 170 -21.69 11.14 7.85
CA GLU A 170 -22.66 10.86 8.91
C GLU A 170 -24.11 11.05 8.41
N SER A 171 -24.39 12.20 7.79
CA SER A 171 -25.71 12.50 7.20
C SER A 171 -26.15 11.41 6.21
N PHE A 172 -25.21 10.89 5.42
CA PHE A 172 -25.48 9.82 4.47
C PHE A 172 -25.79 8.47 5.14
N LEU A 173 -25.03 8.10 6.18
CA LEU A 173 -25.29 6.84 6.89
C LEU A 173 -26.63 6.87 7.59
N ASP A 174 -27.01 7.99 8.21
CA ASP A 174 -28.31 8.16 8.86
C ASP A 174 -29.46 8.00 7.85
N GLU A 175 -29.34 8.59 6.67
CA GLU A 175 -30.34 8.46 5.60
C GLU A 175 -30.39 7.02 5.06
N LEU A 176 -29.24 6.39 4.86
CA LEU A 176 -29.15 5.00 4.41
C LEU A 176 -29.78 4.03 5.42
N HIS A 177 -29.50 4.20 6.71
CA HIS A 177 -30.10 3.41 7.79
C HIS A 177 -31.61 3.60 7.86
N SER A 178 -32.09 4.84 7.69
CA SER A 178 -33.53 5.15 7.63
C SER A 178 -34.22 4.45 6.45
N CYS A 179 -33.58 4.39 5.27
CA CYS A 179 -34.09 3.66 4.11
C CYS A 179 -34.12 2.14 4.32
N MET A 180 -33.17 1.58 5.09
CA MET A 180 -33.00 0.14 5.26
C MET A 180 -33.85 -0.46 6.40
N GLY A 181 -34.35 0.35 7.34
CA GLY A 181 -35.19 -0.10 8.46
C GLY A 181 -34.45 -1.06 9.42
N ASP A 182 -35.17 -1.99 10.06
CA ASP A 182 -34.56 -3.06 10.87
C ASP A 182 -33.87 -4.09 9.96
N VAL A 183 -32.68 -3.76 9.51
CA VAL A 183 -31.86 -4.65 8.66
C VAL A 183 -31.27 -5.76 9.50
N ALA A 184 -31.25 -6.98 8.95
CA ALA A 184 -30.57 -8.10 9.60
C ALA A 184 -29.10 -7.74 9.86
N PRO A 185 -28.51 -8.16 11.01
CA PRO A 185 -27.11 -7.84 11.36
C PRO A 185 -26.10 -8.15 10.24
N ALA A 186 -26.32 -9.21 9.47
CA ALA A 186 -25.47 -9.59 8.34
C ALA A 186 -25.40 -8.52 7.22
N VAL A 187 -26.47 -7.74 7.02
CA VAL A 187 -26.47 -6.64 6.05
C VAL A 187 -25.71 -5.44 6.61
N GLN A 188 -25.86 -5.14 7.91
CA GLN A 188 -25.11 -4.08 8.57
C GLN A 188 -23.61 -4.35 8.58
N ASP A 189 -23.20 -5.59 8.84
CA ASP A 189 -21.81 -6.02 8.75
C ASP A 189 -21.26 -5.81 7.34
N LYS A 190 -22.07 -6.10 6.31
CA LYS A 190 -21.66 -5.89 4.92
C LYS A 190 -21.54 -4.41 4.55
N VAL A 191 -22.45 -3.57 5.06
CA VAL A 191 -22.35 -2.11 4.91
C VAL A 191 -21.07 -1.61 5.55
N ASN A 192 -20.76 -2.02 6.78
CA ASN A 192 -19.54 -1.62 7.49
C ASN A 192 -18.27 -2.06 6.72
N GLU A 193 -18.26 -3.27 6.16
CA GLU A 193 -17.15 -3.76 5.32
C GLU A 193 -16.96 -2.89 4.07
N LEU A 194 -18.05 -2.54 3.38
CA LEU A 194 -18.01 -1.72 2.16
C LEU A 194 -17.61 -0.27 2.46
N VAL A 195 -18.03 0.26 3.60
CA VAL A 195 -17.63 1.59 4.11
C VAL A 195 -16.14 1.64 4.44
N ALA A 196 -15.61 0.58 5.05
CA ALA A 196 -14.20 0.48 5.40
C ALA A 196 -13.29 0.25 4.17
N ARG A 197 -13.86 -0.08 3.01
CA ARG A 197 -13.11 -0.38 1.79
C ARG A 197 -12.58 0.89 1.14
N GLU A 198 -11.35 0.84 0.68
CA GLU A 198 -10.80 1.92 -0.15
C GLU A 198 -11.44 1.96 -1.54
N ILE A 199 -11.48 3.15 -2.13
CA ILE A 199 -11.94 3.33 -3.50
C ILE A 199 -10.85 2.87 -4.49
N GLY A 200 -11.26 2.47 -5.69
CA GLY A 200 -10.35 2.01 -6.73
C GLY A 200 -10.28 0.50 -6.85
N ALA A 201 -9.25 0.04 -7.54
CA ALA A 201 -9.10 -1.36 -7.91
C ALA A 201 -8.45 -2.23 -6.82
N PHE A 202 -7.67 -1.63 -5.92
CA PHE A 202 -6.79 -2.32 -4.96
C PHE A 202 -7.33 -2.21 -3.53
N GLU A 203 -6.82 -3.06 -2.64
CA GLU A 203 -7.20 -3.15 -1.22
C GLU A 203 -6.77 -1.92 -0.41
N PHE A 204 -5.96 -1.06 -1.01
CA PHE A 204 -5.44 0.18 -0.45
C PHE A 204 -5.23 1.20 -1.56
N ASP A 205 -5.05 2.44 -1.16
CA ASP A 205 -4.71 3.53 -2.06
C ASP A 205 -3.28 3.39 -2.61
N LEU A 206 -3.18 2.82 -3.81
CA LEU A 206 -1.90 2.56 -4.47
C LEU A 206 -1.19 3.86 -4.87
N VAL A 207 -1.90 4.94 -5.17
CA VAL A 207 -1.29 6.22 -5.56
C VAL A 207 -0.66 6.91 -4.36
N GLN A 208 -1.34 6.92 -3.22
CA GLN A 208 -0.75 7.37 -1.95
C GLN A 208 0.44 6.50 -1.53
N ALA A 209 0.36 5.18 -1.75
CA ALA A 209 1.50 4.30 -1.49
C ALA A 209 2.70 4.60 -2.40
N MET A 210 2.46 4.87 -3.68
CA MET A 210 3.50 5.31 -4.61
C MET A 210 4.14 6.62 -4.16
N LEU A 211 3.34 7.61 -3.76
CA LEU A 211 3.85 8.88 -3.22
C LEU A 211 4.75 8.68 -1.99
N ARG A 212 4.34 7.85 -1.03
CA ARG A 212 5.18 7.52 0.13
C ARG A 212 6.46 6.79 -0.25
N GLN A 213 6.40 5.90 -1.24
CA GLN A 213 7.59 5.18 -1.70
C GLN A 213 8.61 6.12 -2.37
N LEU A 214 8.17 7.26 -2.91
CA LEU A 214 9.10 8.27 -3.45
C LEU A 214 10.05 8.84 -2.38
N ASP A 215 9.67 8.85 -1.09
CA ASP A 215 10.58 9.26 -0.02
C ASP A 215 11.76 8.30 0.13
N PHE A 216 11.50 6.99 -0.01
CA PHE A 216 12.55 5.97 -0.01
C PHE A 216 13.42 6.10 -1.26
N VAL A 217 12.79 6.26 -2.43
CA VAL A 217 13.49 6.51 -3.71
C VAL A 217 14.42 7.71 -3.60
N HIS A 218 13.95 8.83 -3.03
CA HIS A 218 14.76 10.03 -2.84
C HIS A 218 15.99 9.78 -1.95
N LYS A 219 15.80 9.10 -0.80
CA LYS A 219 16.89 8.79 0.13
C LYS A 219 17.96 7.92 -0.51
N MET A 220 17.56 6.92 -1.29
CA MET A 220 18.50 6.00 -1.94
C MET A 220 19.17 6.64 -3.15
N CYS A 221 18.40 7.17 -4.10
CA CYS A 221 18.92 7.63 -5.39
C CYS A 221 19.72 8.94 -5.30
N ARG A 222 19.60 9.72 -4.21
CA ARG A 222 20.53 10.83 -3.92
C ARG A 222 21.99 10.38 -3.80
N HIS A 223 22.22 9.12 -3.40
CA HIS A 223 23.55 8.51 -3.29
C HIS A 223 23.69 7.30 -4.23
N TYR A 224 23.11 7.40 -5.43
CA TYR A 224 23.00 6.28 -6.38
C TYR A 224 24.30 5.52 -6.61
N ASP A 225 25.41 6.22 -6.91
CA ASP A 225 26.70 5.57 -7.23
C ASP A 225 27.24 4.72 -6.08
N TYR A 226 27.01 5.15 -4.84
CA TYR A 226 27.39 4.39 -3.65
C TYR A 226 26.57 3.09 -3.56
N TRP A 227 25.25 3.20 -3.68
CA TRP A 227 24.35 2.04 -3.60
C TRP A 227 24.47 1.10 -4.80
N TYR A 228 24.91 1.60 -5.95
CA TYR A 228 25.15 0.79 -7.14
C TYR A 228 26.47 0.01 -7.08
N THR A 229 27.37 0.34 -6.16
CA THR A 229 28.69 -0.32 -6.05
C THR A 229 28.54 -1.79 -5.60
N PRO A 230 29.05 -2.78 -6.36
CA PRO A 230 28.82 -4.20 -6.07
C PRO A 230 29.21 -4.67 -4.67
N SER A 231 30.34 -4.18 -4.13
CA SER A 231 30.80 -4.56 -2.78
C SER A 231 29.90 -4.00 -1.68
N VAL A 232 29.32 -2.81 -1.88
CA VAL A 232 28.35 -2.21 -0.96
C VAL A 232 27.07 -3.04 -0.94
N VAL A 233 26.56 -3.40 -2.11
CA VAL A 233 25.36 -4.26 -2.24
C VAL A 233 25.59 -5.63 -1.63
N GLN A 234 26.75 -6.25 -1.87
CA GLN A 234 27.08 -7.55 -1.28
C GLN A 234 27.09 -7.50 0.25
N ALA A 235 27.65 -6.44 0.84
CA ALA A 235 27.64 -6.25 2.28
C ALA A 235 26.22 -5.99 2.82
N ALA A 236 25.38 -5.27 2.08
CA ALA A 236 23.98 -5.04 2.43
C ALA A 236 23.16 -6.35 2.41
N ILE A 237 23.39 -7.22 1.41
CA ILE A 237 22.74 -8.54 1.34
C ILE A 237 23.10 -9.40 2.56
N ALA A 238 24.38 -9.41 2.97
CA ALA A 238 24.80 -10.14 4.16
C ALA A 238 24.11 -9.62 5.44
N ARG A 239 24.03 -8.30 5.60
CA ARG A 239 23.31 -7.68 6.74
C ARG A 239 21.81 -7.93 6.68
N TYR A 240 21.22 -7.99 5.50
CA TYR A 240 19.82 -8.36 5.32
C TYR A 240 19.54 -9.78 5.81
N HIS A 241 20.37 -10.77 5.47
CA HIS A 241 20.21 -12.15 5.97
C HIS A 241 20.30 -12.21 7.49
N GLN A 242 21.28 -11.51 8.08
CA GLN A 242 21.42 -11.41 9.53
C GLN A 242 20.18 -10.77 10.17
N PHE A 243 19.67 -9.69 9.59
CA PHE A 243 18.48 -8.99 10.09
C PHE A 243 17.21 -9.83 10.01
N MET A 244 16.99 -10.56 8.90
CA MET A 244 15.86 -11.48 8.78
C MET A 244 15.96 -12.64 9.78
N HIS A 245 17.16 -13.12 10.06
CA HIS A 245 17.40 -14.08 11.13
C HIS A 245 17.04 -13.48 12.51
N LEU A 246 17.45 -12.24 12.80
CA LEU A 246 17.06 -11.53 14.02
C LEU A 246 15.54 -11.40 14.16
N ILE A 247 14.82 -11.04 13.09
CA ILE A 247 13.35 -11.00 13.09
C ILE A 247 12.78 -12.38 13.45
N ARG A 248 13.30 -13.45 12.86
CA ARG A 248 12.81 -14.81 13.08
C ARG A 248 12.96 -15.27 14.52
N ILE A 249 14.12 -15.05 15.12
CA ILE A 249 14.38 -15.46 16.51
C ILE A 249 13.72 -14.52 17.53
N SER A 250 13.37 -13.30 17.13
CA SER A 250 12.76 -12.28 18.00
C SER A 250 11.23 -12.24 17.90
N ARG A 251 10.59 -13.19 17.19
CA ARG A 251 9.14 -13.21 16.93
C ARG A 251 8.29 -13.18 18.19
N ASP A 252 8.78 -13.78 19.28
CA ASP A 252 8.07 -13.86 20.56
C ASP A 252 8.40 -12.68 21.49
N THR A 253 9.23 -11.74 21.05
CA THR A 253 9.55 -10.53 21.81
C THR A 253 8.69 -9.36 21.35
N LEU A 254 8.31 -8.46 22.27
CA LEU A 254 7.56 -7.24 21.94
C LEU A 254 8.44 -6.14 21.30
N THR A 255 9.64 -6.50 20.80
CA THR A 255 10.60 -5.53 20.27
C THR A 255 10.40 -5.33 18.79
N MET A 256 10.06 -4.10 18.38
CA MET A 256 10.00 -3.73 16.96
C MET A 256 11.42 -3.55 16.42
N LEU A 257 11.83 -4.40 15.47
CA LEU A 257 13.07 -4.24 14.73
C LEU A 257 12.84 -3.35 13.50
N VAL A 258 13.68 -2.33 13.35
CA VAL A 258 13.62 -1.38 12.22
C VAL A 258 14.87 -1.58 11.36
N PRO A 259 14.73 -1.82 10.03
CA PRO A 259 15.88 -2.00 9.16
C PRO A 259 16.62 -0.68 8.93
N THR A 260 17.93 -0.75 8.75
CA THR A 260 18.71 0.37 8.20
C THR A 260 18.46 0.49 6.69
N PRO A 261 18.74 1.65 6.06
CA PRO A 261 18.40 1.88 4.64
C PRO A 261 18.96 0.85 3.64
N ASP A 262 20.14 0.30 3.92
CA ASP A 262 20.78 -0.72 3.10
C ASP A 262 20.10 -2.09 3.23
N ILE A 263 19.67 -2.46 4.44
CA ILE A 263 18.87 -3.66 4.70
C ILE A 263 17.51 -3.52 4.01
N ASP A 264 16.89 -2.35 4.15
CA ASP A 264 15.57 -2.04 3.59
C ASP A 264 15.60 -2.06 2.05
N LEU A 265 16.68 -1.58 1.43
CA LEU A 265 16.91 -1.71 -0.02
C LEU A 265 16.88 -3.18 -0.50
N VAL A 266 17.61 -4.05 0.18
CA VAL A 266 17.63 -5.48 -0.17
C VAL A 266 16.29 -6.12 0.13
N TRP A 267 15.62 -5.69 1.20
CA TRP A 267 14.29 -6.18 1.55
C TRP A 267 13.25 -5.82 0.47
N HIS A 268 13.17 -4.57 0.05
CA HIS A 268 12.31 -4.13 -1.05
C HIS A 268 12.62 -4.91 -2.34
N THR A 269 13.91 -5.10 -2.66
CA THR A 269 14.32 -5.93 -3.80
C THR A 269 13.79 -7.36 -3.69
N HIS A 270 13.83 -7.95 -2.50
CA HIS A 270 13.30 -9.30 -2.28
C HIS A 270 11.77 -9.34 -2.44
N GLN A 271 11.04 -8.38 -1.88
CA GLN A 271 9.58 -8.26 -2.01
C GLN A 271 9.13 -8.09 -3.47
N CYS A 272 9.93 -7.42 -4.30
CA CYS A 272 9.73 -7.32 -5.75
C CYS A 272 9.79 -8.67 -6.49
N HIS A 273 10.15 -9.76 -5.80
CA HIS A 273 10.10 -11.15 -6.25
C HIS A 273 9.14 -11.96 -5.35
N PRO A 274 7.81 -11.76 -5.47
CA PRO A 274 6.84 -12.17 -4.44
C PRO A 274 6.87 -13.66 -4.11
N ARG A 275 7.10 -14.52 -5.10
CA ARG A 275 7.23 -15.98 -4.89
C ARG A 275 8.44 -16.32 -4.03
N GLY A 276 9.62 -15.80 -4.38
CA GLY A 276 10.85 -16.05 -3.63
C GLY A 276 10.77 -15.48 -2.21
N TYR A 277 10.18 -14.29 -2.07
CA TYR A 277 9.95 -13.68 -0.76
C TYR A 277 9.01 -14.52 0.12
N PHE A 278 7.88 -14.98 -0.44
CA PHE A 278 6.92 -15.81 0.28
C PHE A 278 7.52 -17.16 0.72
N GLU A 279 8.22 -17.85 -0.19
CA GLU A 279 8.89 -19.12 0.11
C GLU A 279 9.93 -18.94 1.22
N PHE A 280 10.73 -17.87 1.17
CA PHE A 280 11.72 -17.54 2.20
C PHE A 280 11.08 -17.24 3.57
N CYS A 281 10.04 -16.41 3.62
CA CYS A 281 9.39 -16.06 4.89
C CYS A 281 8.68 -17.24 5.56
N ARG A 282 8.32 -18.28 4.78
CA ARG A 282 7.69 -19.51 5.28
C ARG A 282 8.67 -20.57 5.76
N SER A 283 9.89 -20.60 5.21
CA SER A 283 10.96 -21.49 5.68
C SER A 283 11.36 -21.17 7.11
#